data_AF-A0A6P8BHI6-F1
#
_entry.id   AF-A0A6P8BHI6-F1
#
_cell.length_a   1.000
_cell.length_b   1.000
_cell.length_c   1.000
_cell.angle_alpha   90.00
_cell.angle_beta   90.00
_cell.angle_gamma   90.00
#
_symmetry.space_group_name_H-M   'P 1'
#
loop_
_entity.id
_entity.type
_entity.pdbx_description
1 polymer ?
#
loop_
_entity_poly.entity_id
_entity_poly.type
_entity_poly.pdbx_seq_one_letter_code
_entity_poly.pdbx_strand_id
1 'polypeptide(L)'
;MAEKITPNRFELDEFFATEHNYKDPKCTTTLKFGYFISKPGNFNARFFRISPKKAIFMDPGYRQFLINSYEALKNAGYSDGKFKNVNPGKIGVFFGQSNNDWNGIIHHLKSCDAYTLQGPTYFLDSVYATAFSSIYLTYLNLFAGNVDMAVCGAANVVAYPHSWTNLSKSGIFSKTGNYKPFRKNADGYCRANFVGSVMFKRFGNAVAYNNNILAVILGSGRNHSGNSPSITTSDANA
;
A
#
# COMPACT_ATOMS: atom_id res chain seq x y z
N MET A 1 9.20 -16.94 3.86
CA MET A 1 8.58 -17.41 5.12
C MET A 1 8.35 -16.20 6.02
N ALA A 2 7.49 -16.31 7.03
CA ALA A 2 7.32 -15.21 8.00
C ALA A 2 8.62 -15.05 8.81
N GLU A 3 9.01 -13.80 9.05
CA GLU A 3 10.24 -13.43 9.75
C GLU A 3 9.89 -12.84 11.11
N LYS A 4 10.77 -13.05 12.10
CA LYS A 4 10.61 -12.42 13.42
C LYS A 4 10.80 -10.91 13.26
N ILE A 5 9.99 -10.12 13.96
CA ILE A 5 10.18 -8.66 14.03
C ILE A 5 11.54 -8.38 14.69
N THR A 6 12.36 -7.58 14.01
CA THR A 6 13.70 -7.18 14.46
C THR A 6 13.70 -5.73 14.94
N PRO A 7 14.65 -5.33 15.81
CA PRO A 7 14.84 -3.95 16.29
C PRO A 7 14.91 -2.87 15.20
N ASN A 8 15.40 -3.21 14.00
CA ASN A 8 15.39 -2.32 12.83
C ASN A 8 13.98 -1.85 12.40
N ARG A 9 12.90 -2.40 12.96
CA ARG A 9 11.52 -1.95 12.78
C ARG A 9 11.00 -1.29 14.05
N PHE A 10 10.98 -2.06 15.14
CA PHE A 10 10.68 -1.58 16.48
C PHE A 10 11.13 -2.63 17.51
N GLU A 11 11.32 -2.19 18.75
CA GLU A 11 11.73 -3.04 19.87
C GLU A 11 10.60 -3.98 20.29
N LEU A 12 10.57 -5.20 19.74
CA LEU A 12 9.50 -6.16 20.00
C LEU A 12 9.34 -6.47 21.50
N ASP A 13 10.44 -6.56 22.25
CA ASP A 13 10.42 -6.93 23.66
C ASP A 13 9.71 -5.88 24.53
N GLU A 14 9.63 -4.62 24.08
CA GLU A 14 8.88 -3.57 24.77
C GLU A 14 7.37 -3.79 24.66
N PHE A 15 6.90 -4.32 23.53
CA PHE A 15 5.47 -4.46 23.20
C PHE A 15 4.96 -5.88 23.29
N PHE A 16 5.81 -6.90 23.34
CA PHE A 16 5.37 -8.29 23.30
C PHE A 16 4.73 -8.72 24.62
N ALA A 17 3.60 -9.41 24.53
CA ALA A 17 2.99 -10.14 25.65
C ALA A 17 2.45 -11.48 25.14
N THR A 18 2.48 -12.51 25.98
CA THR A 18 1.88 -13.82 25.64
C THR A 18 0.37 -13.74 25.50
N GLU A 19 -0.28 -12.89 26.30
CA GLU A 19 -1.70 -12.61 26.27
C GLU A 19 -1.96 -11.12 26.51
N HIS A 20 -3.10 -10.62 26.04
CA HIS A 20 -3.51 -9.25 26.28
C HIS A 20 -4.14 -9.10 27.67
N ASN A 21 -3.61 -8.19 28.48
CA ASN A 21 -4.28 -7.72 29.69
C ASN A 21 -5.12 -6.48 29.37
N TYR A 22 -6.44 -6.63 29.28
CA TYR A 22 -7.35 -5.51 28.94
C TYR A 22 -7.51 -4.48 30.05
N LYS A 23 -7.03 -4.77 31.27
CA LYS A 23 -7.00 -3.80 32.38
C LYS A 23 -5.72 -2.95 32.37
N ASP A 24 -4.70 -3.39 31.63
CA ASP A 24 -3.43 -2.66 31.51
C ASP A 24 -3.53 -1.62 30.38
N PRO A 25 -3.24 -0.34 30.66
CA PRO A 25 -3.20 0.68 29.61
C PRO A 25 -2.12 0.42 28.55
N LYS A 26 -1.11 -0.42 28.85
CA LYS A 26 -0.02 -0.72 27.93
C LYS A 26 -0.53 -1.36 26.63
N CYS A 27 -0.08 -0.82 25.50
CA CYS A 27 -0.30 -1.42 24.19
C CYS A 27 0.66 -2.59 23.99
N THR A 28 0.11 -3.80 23.84
CA THR A 28 0.90 -5.02 23.65
C THR A 28 0.54 -5.75 22.37
N THR A 29 1.39 -6.68 21.93
CA THR A 29 1.12 -7.62 20.84
C THR A 29 1.47 -9.05 21.19
N THR A 30 0.67 -9.99 20.71
CA THR A 30 0.90 -11.44 20.81
C THR A 30 1.58 -12.02 19.56
N LEU A 31 1.71 -11.23 18.49
CA LEU A 31 2.29 -11.66 17.22
C LEU A 31 3.74 -11.15 17.09
N LYS A 32 4.67 -12.11 16.96
CA LYS A 32 6.12 -11.84 16.80
C LYS A 32 6.62 -11.83 15.35
N PHE A 33 5.76 -12.24 14.40
CA PHE A 33 6.16 -12.53 13.03
C PHE A 33 5.46 -11.62 12.03
N GLY A 34 6.09 -11.38 10.89
CA GLY A 34 5.53 -10.66 9.76
C GLY A 34 6.24 -11.02 8.47
N TYR A 35 5.70 -10.56 7.34
CA TYR A 35 6.39 -10.67 6.04
C TYR A 35 6.90 -9.30 5.68
N PHE A 36 8.20 -9.15 5.47
CA PHE A 36 8.75 -7.83 5.33
C PHE A 36 9.61 -7.63 4.09
N ILE A 37 9.46 -6.46 3.48
CA ILE A 37 10.41 -5.95 2.48
C ILE A 37 11.73 -5.65 3.19
N SER A 38 12.82 -6.09 2.59
CA SER A 38 14.19 -5.76 3.02
C SER A 38 14.49 -4.29 2.74
N LYS A 39 14.97 -3.57 3.76
CA LYS A 39 15.39 -2.15 3.68
C LYS A 39 14.37 -1.23 2.96
N PRO A 40 13.11 -1.12 3.44
CA PRO A 40 12.06 -0.35 2.75
C PRO A 40 12.35 1.16 2.69
N GLY A 41 13.29 1.67 3.51
CA GLY A 41 13.75 3.06 3.48
C GLY A 41 14.75 3.38 2.37
N ASN A 42 15.29 2.38 1.65
CA ASN A 42 16.25 2.62 0.57
C ASN A 42 15.58 3.36 -0.59
N PHE A 43 16.10 4.53 -0.96
CA PHE A 43 15.53 5.36 -2.00
C PHE A 43 16.59 6.26 -2.64
N ASN A 44 16.64 6.27 -3.99
CA ASN A 44 17.54 7.16 -4.72
C ASN A 44 16.88 8.53 -4.94
N ALA A 45 16.97 9.40 -3.94
CA ALA A 45 16.33 10.70 -3.96
C ALA A 45 16.77 11.57 -5.16
N ARG A 46 18.05 11.51 -5.55
CA ARG A 46 18.60 12.28 -6.66
C ARG A 46 18.00 11.87 -8.01
N PHE A 47 17.78 10.57 -8.23
CA PHE A 47 17.14 10.06 -9.43
C PHE A 47 15.73 10.66 -9.62
N PHE A 48 14.96 10.78 -8.53
CA PHE A 48 13.62 11.36 -8.53
C PHE A 48 13.60 12.89 -8.37
N ARG A 49 14.76 13.56 -8.40
CA ARG A 49 14.89 15.02 -8.21
C ARG A 49 14.32 15.50 -6.86
N ILE A 50 14.46 14.67 -5.83
CA ILE A 50 14.05 14.95 -4.45
C ILE A 50 15.30 15.23 -3.61
N SER A 51 15.26 16.27 -2.79
CA SER A 51 16.38 16.56 -1.89
C SER A 51 16.49 15.47 -0.80
N PRO A 52 17.70 15.09 -0.37
CA PRO A 52 17.87 14.09 0.70
C PRO A 52 17.11 14.45 1.98
N LYS A 53 17.08 15.74 2.34
CA LYS A 53 16.32 16.26 3.49
C LYS A 53 14.82 15.95 3.35
N LYS A 54 14.25 16.17 2.17
CA LYS A 54 12.84 15.88 1.89
C LYS A 54 12.56 14.37 1.89
N ALA A 55 13.47 13.57 1.35
CA ALA A 55 13.31 12.11 1.26
C ALA A 55 13.21 11.43 2.64
N ILE A 56 13.84 11.98 3.68
CA ILE A 56 13.74 11.46 5.06
C ILE A 56 12.30 11.58 5.59
N PHE A 57 11.59 12.67 5.25
CA PHE A 57 10.20 12.87 5.68
C PHE A 57 9.17 12.13 4.83
N MET A 58 9.57 11.59 3.68
CA MET A 58 8.67 10.82 2.83
C MET A 58 8.43 9.42 3.39
N ASP A 59 7.17 9.01 3.43
CA ASP A 59 6.78 7.66 3.79
C ASP A 59 7.55 6.62 2.93
N PRO A 60 8.19 5.59 3.53
CA PRO A 60 8.85 4.53 2.80
C PRO A 60 7.96 3.86 1.75
N GLY A 61 6.67 3.63 2.04
CA GLY A 61 5.70 3.10 1.10
C GLY A 61 5.55 3.98 -0.15
N TYR A 62 5.47 5.30 0.04
CA TYR A 62 5.43 6.24 -1.08
C TYR A 62 6.73 6.28 -1.87
N ARG A 63 7.89 6.23 -1.20
CA ARG A 63 9.21 6.13 -1.86
C ARG A 63 9.33 4.86 -2.70
N GLN A 64 8.91 3.71 -2.16
CA GLN A 64 8.89 2.44 -2.89
C GLN A 64 7.88 2.45 -4.04
N PHE A 65 6.75 3.16 -3.90
CA PHE A 65 5.79 3.35 -4.98
C PHE A 65 6.39 4.14 -6.14
N LEU A 66 7.19 5.18 -5.90
CA LEU A 66 7.89 5.91 -6.96
C LEU A 66 8.86 5.01 -7.74
N ILE A 67 9.60 4.14 -7.03
CA ILE A 67 10.49 3.14 -7.66
C ILE A 67 9.67 2.17 -8.52
N ASN A 68 8.63 1.55 -7.96
CA ASN A 68 7.79 0.60 -8.69
C ASN A 68 7.05 1.24 -9.86
N SER A 69 6.65 2.50 -9.75
CA SER A 69 6.01 3.24 -10.84
C SER A 69 6.97 3.46 -12.01
N TYR A 70 8.23 3.81 -11.71
CA TYR A 70 9.27 3.90 -12.73
C TYR A 70 9.53 2.53 -13.40
N GLU A 71 9.63 1.46 -12.61
CA GLU A 71 9.84 0.10 -13.14
C GLU A 71 8.66 -0.37 -13.98
N ALA A 72 7.42 -0.10 -13.57
CA ALA A 72 6.22 -0.39 -14.34
C ALA A 72 6.19 0.35 -15.68
N LEU A 73 6.52 1.65 -15.68
CA LEU A 73 6.65 2.44 -16.90
C LEU A 73 7.76 1.91 -17.81
N LYS A 74 8.91 1.54 -17.24
CA LYS A 74 10.01 0.92 -17.99
C LYS A 74 9.60 -0.40 -18.62
N ASN A 75 8.94 -1.28 -17.87
CA ASN A 75 8.43 -2.56 -18.37
C ASN A 75 7.35 -2.37 -19.45
N ALA A 76 6.58 -1.28 -19.39
CA ALA A 76 5.62 -0.90 -20.42
C ALA A 76 6.23 -0.22 -21.65
N GLY A 77 7.56 0.01 -21.68
CA GLY A 77 8.26 0.64 -22.80
C GLY A 77 8.29 2.18 -22.78
N TYR A 78 8.00 2.81 -21.65
CA TYR A 78 7.93 4.27 -21.47
C TYR A 78 9.11 4.86 -20.68
N SER A 79 10.28 4.19 -20.69
CA SER A 79 11.45 4.59 -19.88
C SER A 79 12.25 5.78 -20.39
N ASP A 80 12.08 6.20 -21.65
CA ASP A 80 12.85 7.29 -22.27
C ASP A 80 12.32 8.70 -21.94
N GLY A 81 11.29 8.78 -21.08
CA GLY A 81 10.62 10.02 -20.70
C GLY A 81 9.76 10.63 -21.81
N LYS A 82 9.67 9.98 -22.98
CA LYS A 82 8.82 10.40 -24.09
C LYS A 82 7.59 9.51 -24.10
N PHE A 83 6.50 10.04 -23.58
CA PHE A 83 5.18 9.44 -23.73
C PHE A 83 4.67 9.67 -25.16
N LYS A 84 5.27 8.98 -26.14
CA LYS A 84 4.86 9.05 -27.54
C LYS A 84 3.36 8.74 -27.61
N ASN A 85 2.61 9.62 -28.26
CA ASN A 85 1.16 9.50 -28.46
C ASN A 85 0.31 9.49 -27.18
N VAL A 86 0.81 10.07 -26.08
CA VAL A 86 0.04 10.29 -24.86
C VAL A 86 0.25 11.72 -24.37
N ASN A 87 -0.85 12.44 -24.17
CA ASN A 87 -0.81 13.78 -23.60
C ASN A 87 -0.37 13.68 -22.13
N PRO A 88 0.74 14.33 -21.70
CA PRO A 88 1.19 14.30 -20.30
C PRO A 88 0.12 14.76 -19.29
N GLY A 89 -0.76 15.69 -19.69
CA GLY A 89 -1.89 16.14 -18.86
C GLY A 89 -3.02 15.11 -18.70
N LYS A 90 -2.97 14.00 -19.44
CA LYS A 90 -3.92 12.88 -19.38
C LYS A 90 -3.29 11.60 -18.83
N ILE A 91 -2.19 11.73 -18.08
CA ILE A 91 -1.58 10.64 -17.32
C ILE A 91 -2.06 10.73 -15.88
N GLY A 92 -2.83 9.74 -15.43
CA GLY A 92 -3.29 9.64 -14.04
C GLY A 92 -2.32 8.86 -13.16
N VAL A 93 -2.17 9.28 -11.90
CA VAL A 93 -1.46 8.51 -10.86
C VAL A 93 -2.42 8.21 -9.73
N PHE A 94 -2.65 6.93 -9.46
CA PHE A 94 -3.57 6.45 -8.43
C PHE A 94 -2.79 5.64 -7.40
N PHE A 95 -2.73 6.14 -6.17
CA PHE A 95 -1.97 5.50 -5.11
C PHE A 95 -2.87 5.11 -3.95
N GLY A 96 -2.83 3.84 -3.58
CA GLY A 96 -3.54 3.32 -2.44
C GLY A 96 -2.62 3.08 -1.24
N GLN A 97 -2.91 3.68 -0.10
CA GLN A 97 -2.22 3.36 1.15
C GLN A 97 -3.15 3.63 2.34
N SER A 98 -3.22 2.67 3.26
CA SER A 98 -4.05 2.76 4.47
C SER A 98 -3.24 2.96 5.74
N ASN A 99 -1.96 2.62 5.71
CA ASN A 99 -1.10 2.81 6.87
C ASN A 99 -0.43 4.19 6.82
N ASN A 100 -0.19 4.78 7.98
CA ASN A 100 0.52 6.06 8.10
C ASN A 100 1.55 6.01 9.24
N ASP A 101 2.19 4.84 9.38
CA ASP A 101 3.15 4.54 10.43
C ASP A 101 4.32 5.54 10.42
N TRP A 102 4.76 5.97 9.22
CA TRP A 102 5.89 6.88 9.10
C TRP A 102 5.61 8.26 9.69
N ASN A 103 4.37 8.76 9.59
CA ASN A 103 3.97 10.02 10.22
C ASN A 103 4.11 9.95 11.75
N GLY A 104 3.84 8.79 12.37
CA GLY A 104 4.08 8.57 13.80
C GLY A 104 5.56 8.63 14.19
N ILE A 105 6.45 8.14 13.31
CA ILE A 105 7.91 8.16 13.53
C ILE A 105 8.48 9.57 13.38
N ILE A 106 8.13 10.27 12.30
CA ILE A 106 8.67 11.61 12.02
C ILE A 106 7.98 12.72 12.81
N HIS A 107 6.92 12.41 13.58
CA HIS A 107 6.18 13.38 14.38
C HIS A 107 7.09 14.20 15.31
N HIS A 108 8.09 13.55 15.90
CA HIS A 108 9.05 14.19 16.81
C HIS A 108 10.08 15.10 16.09
N LEU A 109 10.16 15.01 14.76
CA LEU A 109 11.08 15.80 13.92
C LEU A 109 10.38 17.01 13.26
N LYS A 110 9.12 17.29 13.63
CA LYS A 110 8.28 18.30 12.99
C LYS A 110 8.68 19.74 13.37
N SER A 111 9.59 20.29 12.59
CA SER A 111 9.71 21.75 12.34
C SER A 111 9.61 22.08 10.84
N CYS A 112 9.21 21.12 10.00
CA CYS A 112 9.07 21.30 8.55
C CYS A 112 7.67 20.90 8.08
N ASP A 113 7.05 21.86 7.41
CA ASP A 113 5.72 21.82 6.81
C ASP A 113 5.66 20.74 5.72
N ALA A 114 5.04 19.59 6.04
CA ALA A 114 5.01 18.40 5.18
C ALA A 114 4.07 18.52 3.96
N TYR A 115 3.48 19.69 3.72
CA TYR A 115 2.40 19.90 2.75
C TYR A 115 2.83 20.17 1.29
N THR A 116 4.11 20.08 0.94
CA THR A 116 4.59 20.27 -0.45
C THR A 116 5.15 18.99 -1.08
N LEU A 117 4.51 17.85 -0.85
CA LEU A 117 4.78 16.65 -1.66
C LEU A 117 3.99 16.75 -2.96
N GLN A 118 4.67 16.61 -4.10
CA GLN A 118 4.00 16.32 -5.37
C GLN A 118 3.31 14.97 -5.19
N GLY A 119 2.00 15.02 -5.02
CA GLY A 119 1.16 13.87 -4.73
C GLY A 119 0.68 13.17 -5.99
N PRO A 120 0.19 11.93 -5.85
CA PRO A 120 -0.56 11.27 -6.92
C PRO A 120 -1.80 12.11 -7.29
N THR A 121 -2.36 11.90 -8.48
CA THR A 121 -3.66 12.48 -8.86
C THR A 121 -4.75 12.11 -7.87
N TYR A 122 -4.70 10.87 -7.36
CA TYR A 122 -5.57 10.40 -6.28
C TYR A 122 -4.80 9.58 -5.25
N PHE A 123 -5.07 9.86 -3.97
CA PHE A 123 -4.71 9.01 -2.83
C PHE A 123 -5.97 8.34 -2.29
N LEU A 124 -5.95 7.03 -2.10
CA LEU A 124 -7.12 6.26 -1.65
C LEU A 124 -6.81 5.41 -0.42
N ASP A 125 -7.79 5.36 0.46
CA ASP A 125 -7.81 4.44 1.59
C ASP A 125 -9.19 3.77 1.71
N SER A 126 -9.19 2.44 1.63
CA SER A 126 -10.32 1.56 1.95
C SER A 126 -9.83 0.32 2.70
N VAL A 127 -8.84 0.52 3.57
CA VAL A 127 -8.20 -0.50 4.40
C VAL A 127 -7.67 -1.68 3.57
N TYR A 128 -8.19 -2.89 3.76
CA TYR A 128 -7.68 -4.09 3.10
C TYR A 128 -7.98 -4.13 1.60
N ALA A 129 -8.96 -3.36 1.13
CA ALA A 129 -9.38 -3.35 -0.27
C ALA A 129 -8.76 -2.22 -1.08
N THR A 130 -7.82 -1.46 -0.49
CA THR A 130 -7.22 -0.25 -1.05
C THR A 130 -6.58 -0.44 -2.43
N ALA A 131 -5.81 -1.51 -2.63
CA ALA A 131 -5.22 -1.78 -3.94
C ALA A 131 -6.28 -1.93 -5.05
N PHE A 132 -7.36 -2.67 -4.78
CA PHE A 132 -8.44 -2.85 -5.72
C PHE A 132 -9.33 -1.62 -5.87
N SER A 133 -9.47 -0.79 -4.83
CA SER A 133 -10.14 0.52 -4.92
C SER A 133 -9.38 1.46 -5.86
N SER A 134 -8.04 1.48 -5.76
CA SER A 134 -7.20 2.27 -6.68
C SER A 134 -7.35 1.78 -8.13
N ILE A 135 -7.40 0.47 -8.35
CA ILE A 135 -7.65 -0.11 -9.69
C ILE A 135 -9.04 0.28 -10.19
N TYR A 136 -10.07 0.19 -9.36
CA TYR A 136 -11.44 0.58 -9.71
C TYR A 136 -11.53 2.05 -10.12
N LEU A 137 -10.94 2.97 -9.34
CA LEU A 137 -10.95 4.39 -9.69
C LEU A 137 -10.14 4.67 -10.96
N THR A 138 -9.06 3.94 -11.17
CA THR A 138 -8.26 4.00 -12.41
C THR A 138 -9.09 3.56 -13.61
N TYR A 139 -9.80 2.45 -13.49
CA TYR A 139 -10.71 1.93 -14.50
C TYR A 139 -11.77 2.96 -14.88
N LEU A 140 -12.46 3.56 -13.89
CA LEU A 140 -13.47 4.59 -14.14
C LEU A 140 -12.90 5.80 -14.89
N ASN A 141 -11.72 6.28 -14.52
CA ASN A 141 -11.11 7.45 -15.17
C ASN A 141 -10.62 7.16 -16.59
N LEU A 142 -10.14 5.94 -16.85
CA LEU A 142 -9.78 5.52 -18.21
C LEU A 142 -11.01 5.35 -19.09
N PHE A 143 -12.06 4.74 -18.55
CA PHE A 143 -13.32 4.48 -19.24
C PHE A 143 -14.04 5.79 -19.57
N ALA A 144 -14.09 6.74 -18.63
CA ALA A 144 -14.66 8.07 -18.83
C ALA A 144 -13.83 8.99 -19.75
N GLY A 145 -12.60 8.61 -20.11
CA GLY A 145 -11.73 9.42 -20.96
C GLY A 145 -11.06 10.61 -20.27
N ASN A 146 -11.14 10.67 -18.93
CA ASN A 146 -10.45 11.68 -18.10
C ASN A 146 -8.93 11.52 -18.22
N VAL A 147 -8.46 10.28 -18.31
CA VAL A 147 -7.06 9.92 -18.56
C VAL A 147 -6.95 8.94 -19.71
N ASP A 148 -5.83 8.95 -20.42
CA ASP A 148 -5.53 8.04 -21.54
C ASP A 148 -4.52 6.96 -21.16
N MET A 149 -3.80 7.21 -20.08
CA MET A 149 -2.82 6.35 -19.45
C MET A 149 -2.91 6.56 -17.94
N ALA A 150 -2.68 5.52 -17.16
CA ALA A 150 -2.58 5.64 -15.72
C ALA A 150 -1.49 4.74 -15.14
N VAL A 151 -0.82 5.21 -14.10
CA VAL A 151 -0.06 4.35 -13.18
C VAL A 151 -0.88 4.20 -11.92
N CYS A 152 -1.18 2.98 -11.54
CA CYS A 152 -1.93 2.67 -10.35
C CYS A 152 -1.14 1.71 -9.49
N GLY A 153 -1.08 1.95 -8.19
CA GLY A 153 -0.38 1.09 -7.27
C GLY A 153 -0.84 1.27 -5.84
N ALA A 154 -0.29 0.44 -4.98
CA ALA A 154 -0.52 0.51 -3.54
C ALA A 154 0.72 0.12 -2.77
N ALA A 155 0.83 0.63 -1.54
CA ALA A 155 1.89 0.25 -0.63
C ALA A 155 1.34 0.03 0.79
N ASN A 156 2.01 -0.87 1.50
CA ASN A 156 1.87 -1.05 2.93
C ASN A 156 3.27 -1.34 3.48
N VAL A 157 3.84 -0.42 4.25
CA VAL A 157 5.09 -0.65 4.98
C VAL A 157 4.83 -0.50 6.47
N VAL A 158 4.84 -1.63 7.17
CA VAL A 158 4.75 -1.65 8.63
C VAL A 158 6.09 -1.22 9.22
N ALA A 159 6.07 -0.08 9.91
CA ALA A 159 7.26 0.54 10.48
C ALA A 159 7.07 0.99 11.93
N TYR A 160 5.83 1.00 12.46
CA TYR A 160 5.55 1.56 13.78
C TYR A 160 4.76 0.59 14.67
N PRO A 161 5.13 0.42 15.96
CA PRO A 161 4.54 -0.60 16.83
C PRO A 161 3.07 -0.33 17.15
N HIS A 162 2.64 0.94 17.21
CA HIS A 162 1.28 1.29 17.65
C HIS A 162 0.17 0.69 16.76
N SER A 163 0.33 0.75 15.43
CA SER A 163 -0.66 0.14 14.51
C SER A 163 -0.68 -1.39 14.64
N TRP A 164 0.46 -1.98 15.00
CA TRP A 164 0.57 -3.42 15.26
C TRP A 164 -0.12 -3.83 16.56
N THR A 165 0.16 -3.15 17.67
CA THR A 165 -0.42 -3.47 18.99
C THR A 165 -1.93 -3.27 19.01
N ASN A 166 -2.44 -2.24 18.35
CA ASN A 166 -3.89 -1.96 18.30
C ASN A 166 -4.65 -3.06 17.56
N LEU A 167 -4.11 -3.50 16.42
CA LEU A 167 -4.67 -4.64 15.67
C LEU A 167 -4.50 -5.96 16.43
N SER A 168 -3.43 -6.13 17.19
CA SER A 168 -3.27 -7.32 18.04
C SER A 168 -4.40 -7.42 19.07
N LYS A 169 -4.72 -6.31 19.76
CA LYS A 169 -5.77 -6.26 20.78
C LYS A 169 -7.17 -6.57 20.23
N SER A 170 -7.43 -6.33 18.93
CA SER A 170 -8.69 -6.70 18.29
C SER A 170 -8.82 -8.19 17.95
N GLY A 171 -7.78 -8.99 18.20
CA GLY A 171 -7.82 -10.45 18.07
C GLY A 171 -7.72 -10.97 16.63
N ILE A 172 -7.32 -10.14 15.67
CA ILE A 172 -7.31 -10.50 14.24
C ILE A 172 -6.04 -11.25 13.79
N PHE A 173 -5.01 -11.30 14.63
CA PHE A 173 -3.74 -11.94 14.29
C PHE A 173 -3.72 -13.43 14.60
N SER A 174 -3.10 -14.19 13.70
CA SER A 174 -2.79 -15.60 13.93
C SER A 174 -1.82 -15.75 15.11
N LYS A 175 -2.10 -16.69 16.01
CA LYS A 175 -1.21 -17.04 17.12
C LYS A 175 0.09 -17.69 16.63
N THR A 176 0.02 -18.31 15.45
CA THR A 176 1.17 -18.96 14.80
C THR A 176 1.93 -18.06 13.83
N GLY A 177 1.41 -16.86 13.54
CA GLY A 177 2.03 -15.90 12.63
C GLY A 177 2.00 -16.25 11.14
N ASN A 178 1.28 -17.30 10.74
CA ASN A 178 1.06 -17.65 9.34
C ASN A 178 -0.39 -17.35 8.93
N TYR A 179 -0.56 -16.89 7.69
CA TYR A 179 -1.89 -16.84 7.06
C TYR A 179 -2.26 -18.23 6.53
N LYS A 180 -3.41 -18.74 6.96
CA LYS A 180 -3.87 -20.13 6.71
C LYS A 180 -5.21 -20.15 5.96
N PRO A 181 -5.26 -19.69 4.70
CA PRO A 181 -6.51 -19.55 3.97
C PRO A 181 -7.23 -20.91 3.84
N PHE A 182 -8.53 -20.92 4.13
CA PHE A 182 -9.43 -22.06 4.00
C PHE A 182 -9.06 -23.32 4.81
N ARG A 183 -8.15 -23.20 5.79
CA ARG A 183 -7.77 -24.32 6.66
C ARG A 183 -8.65 -24.37 7.90
N LYS A 184 -8.96 -25.59 8.38
CA LYS A 184 -9.72 -25.83 9.62
C LYS A 184 -9.10 -25.16 10.86
N ASN A 185 -7.78 -24.98 10.88
CA ASN A 185 -7.03 -24.36 11.97
C ASN A 185 -6.60 -22.90 11.68
N ALA A 186 -7.33 -22.20 10.82
CA ALA A 186 -7.16 -20.77 10.60
C ALA A 186 -7.60 -19.98 11.84
N ASP A 187 -6.76 -19.05 12.29
CA ASP A 187 -6.89 -18.36 13.58
C ASP A 187 -6.59 -16.85 13.47
N GLY A 188 -6.63 -16.31 12.26
CA GLY A 188 -6.28 -14.92 11.96
C GLY A 188 -5.26 -14.81 10.83
N TYR A 189 -4.78 -13.59 10.59
CA TYR A 189 -3.77 -13.32 9.57
C TYR A 189 -2.46 -12.82 10.18
N CYS A 190 -1.46 -12.62 9.32
CA CYS A 190 -0.18 -12.05 9.68
C CYS A 190 0.10 -10.86 8.76
N ARG A 191 0.62 -9.75 9.31
CA ARG A 191 0.85 -8.54 8.51
C ARG A 191 2.04 -8.72 7.58
N ALA A 192 1.96 -8.06 6.43
CA ALA A 192 2.95 -8.10 5.38
C ALA A 192 3.25 -6.72 4.84
N ASN A 193 4.51 -6.44 4.52
CA ASN A 193 4.88 -5.32 3.68
C ASN A 193 4.55 -5.65 2.22
N PHE A 194 4.09 -4.65 1.50
CA PHE A 194 3.76 -4.76 0.09
C PHE A 194 4.03 -3.43 -0.60
N VAL A 195 4.43 -3.52 -1.85
CA VAL A 195 4.37 -2.42 -2.80
C VAL A 195 4.19 -3.03 -4.18
N GLY A 196 3.33 -2.43 -5.00
CA GLY A 196 3.14 -2.84 -6.37
C GLY A 196 2.50 -1.75 -7.20
N SER A 197 2.90 -1.66 -8.46
CA SER A 197 2.38 -0.72 -9.43
C SER A 197 2.10 -1.41 -10.75
N VAL A 198 1.04 -1.00 -11.42
CA VAL A 198 0.62 -1.45 -12.74
C VAL A 198 0.31 -0.23 -13.60
N MET A 199 0.72 -0.29 -14.86
CA MET A 199 0.40 0.72 -15.86
C MET A 199 -0.82 0.26 -16.66
N PHE A 200 -1.77 1.17 -16.84
CA PHE A 200 -3.05 0.93 -17.49
C PHE A 200 -3.25 1.85 -18.69
N LYS A 201 -3.88 1.32 -19.74
CA LYS A 201 -4.40 2.04 -20.90
C LYS A 201 -5.73 1.41 -21.33
N ARG A 202 -6.53 2.16 -22.09
CA ARG A 202 -7.67 1.55 -22.81
C ARG A 202 -7.14 0.52 -23.81
N PHE A 203 -7.81 -0.63 -23.92
CA PHE A 203 -7.37 -1.74 -24.76
C PHE A 203 -7.12 -1.34 -26.21
N GLY A 204 -8.05 -0.59 -26.84
CA GLY A 204 -7.87 -0.10 -28.21
C GLY A 204 -6.62 0.76 -28.39
N ASN A 205 -6.29 1.62 -27.43
CA ASN A 205 -5.06 2.40 -27.45
C ASN A 205 -3.82 1.50 -27.29
N ALA A 206 -3.87 0.52 -26.40
CA ALA A 206 -2.75 -0.40 -26.19
C ALA A 206 -2.44 -1.20 -27.48
N VAL A 207 -3.47 -1.67 -28.18
CA VAL A 207 -3.34 -2.35 -29.49
C VAL A 207 -2.82 -1.40 -30.55
N ALA A 208 -3.43 -0.21 -30.71
CA ALA A 208 -3.04 0.76 -31.73
C ALA A 208 -1.58 1.21 -31.61
N TYR A 209 -1.05 1.25 -30.39
CA TYR A 209 0.34 1.65 -30.12
C TYR A 209 1.29 0.46 -29.92
N ASN A 210 0.88 -0.77 -30.26
CA ASN A 210 1.67 -1.98 -30.15
C ASN A 210 2.32 -2.13 -28.76
N ASN A 211 1.57 -1.83 -27.70
CA ASN A 211 2.06 -1.99 -26.34
C ASN A 211 2.08 -3.47 -25.94
N ASN A 212 3.00 -3.84 -25.05
CA ASN A 212 3.01 -5.17 -24.45
C ASN A 212 1.82 -5.30 -23.48
N ILE A 213 0.82 -6.12 -23.83
CA ILE A 213 -0.40 -6.30 -23.05
C ILE A 213 -0.24 -7.54 -22.17
N LEU A 214 -0.12 -7.34 -20.86
CA LEU A 214 0.03 -8.44 -19.89
C LEU A 214 -1.31 -9.12 -19.54
N ALA A 215 -2.39 -8.34 -19.49
CA ALA A 215 -3.73 -8.79 -19.17
C ALA A 215 -4.77 -7.73 -19.56
N VAL A 216 -6.05 -8.12 -19.59
CA VAL A 216 -7.19 -7.23 -19.84
C VAL A 216 -8.15 -7.28 -18.66
N ILE A 217 -8.51 -6.12 -18.10
CA ILE A 217 -9.58 -6.00 -17.11
C ILE A 217 -10.90 -5.83 -17.86
N LEU A 218 -11.76 -6.85 -17.80
CA LEU A 218 -13.07 -6.83 -18.43
C LEU A 218 -14.10 -5.98 -17.67
N GLY A 219 -13.92 -5.86 -16.35
CA GLY A 219 -14.80 -5.07 -15.49
C GLY A 219 -14.26 -5.00 -14.06
N SER A 220 -14.80 -4.07 -13.28
CA SER A 220 -14.50 -3.90 -11.86
C SER A 220 -15.73 -3.37 -11.14
N GLY A 221 -15.99 -3.87 -9.94
CA GLY A 221 -17.16 -3.52 -9.13
C GLY A 221 -16.77 -3.28 -7.67
N ARG A 222 -17.56 -2.46 -6.98
CA ARG A 222 -17.39 -2.11 -5.57
C ARG A 222 -18.74 -2.02 -4.89
N ASN A 223 -18.81 -2.53 -3.66
CA ASN A 223 -19.96 -2.46 -2.77
C ASN A 223 -19.48 -2.18 -1.33
N HIS A 224 -20.37 -2.35 -0.36
CA HIS A 224 -20.07 -2.26 1.06
C HIS A 224 -20.99 -3.22 1.83
N SER A 225 -20.46 -3.91 2.84
CA SER A 225 -21.22 -4.80 3.74
C SER A 225 -22.06 -4.00 4.74
N GLY A 226 -22.99 -3.16 4.25
CA GLY A 226 -23.78 -2.24 5.06
C GLY A 226 -24.77 -2.92 6.02
N ASN A 227 -25.17 -4.16 5.72
CA ASN A 227 -26.12 -4.94 6.52
C ASN A 227 -25.44 -5.88 7.54
N SER A 228 -24.12 -5.78 7.67
CA SER A 228 -23.35 -6.65 8.56
C SER A 228 -23.65 -6.36 10.05
N PRO A 229 -23.70 -7.38 10.92
CA PRO A 229 -23.99 -7.20 12.35
C PRO A 229 -22.88 -6.46 13.12
N SER A 230 -21.70 -6.27 12.53
CA SER A 230 -20.59 -5.51 13.10
C SER A 230 -19.74 -4.90 12.01
N ILE A 231 -19.13 -3.75 12.29
CA ILE A 231 -18.29 -2.98 11.35
C ILE A 231 -17.13 -3.78 10.75
N THR A 232 -16.64 -4.81 11.44
CA THR A 232 -15.53 -5.67 10.97
C THR A 232 -15.98 -7.00 10.39
N THR A 233 -17.26 -7.33 10.49
CA THR A 233 -17.79 -8.60 9.96
C THR A 233 -18.09 -8.44 8.48
N SER A 234 -17.67 -9.41 7.66
CA SER A 234 -17.98 -9.43 6.22
C SER A 234 -19.40 -9.95 5.98
N ASP A 235 -20.06 -9.43 4.96
CA ASP A 235 -21.37 -9.88 4.50
C ASP A 235 -21.23 -10.62 3.16
N ALA A 236 -21.66 -11.89 3.12
CA ALA A 236 -21.58 -12.73 1.94
C ALA A 236 -22.65 -12.39 0.88
N ASN A 237 -23.70 -11.64 1.25
CA ASN A 237 -24.77 -11.22 0.36
C ASN A 237 -24.58 -9.79 -0.18
N ALA A 238 -23.49 -9.11 0.21
CA ALA A 238 -23.19 -7.75 -0.23
C ALA A 238 -22.75 -7.70 -1.70
#